data_AF-A0A8F0WGJ4-F1
#
_entry.id   AF-A0A8F0WGJ4-F1
#
_cell.length_a   1.000
_cell.length_b   1.000
_cell.length_c   1.000
_cell.angle_alpha   90.00
_cell.angle_beta   90.00
_cell.angle_gamma   90.00
#
_symmetry.space_group_name_H-M   'P 1'
#
loop_
_entity.id
_entity.type
_entity.pdbx_description
1 polymer ?
#
loop_
_entity_poly.entity_id
_entity_poly.type
_entity_poly.pdbx_seq_one_letter_code
_entity_poly.pdbx_strand_id
1 'polypeptide(L)'
;MTKYTLILYSKNKTSIKKFLEFINNISKTQNFQILKKLLKKKKTRKKISVLKSPHVNKTAQEQFEYIYYSIKIYFYSWEIKKYFIMLKKIKNQLFPDIYINIKTKIYASKKNKLINLEKISLYKPTININNKNQFNKTLLYLKILDCYGEI
;
A
#
# COMPACT_ATOMS: atom_id res chain seq x y z
N MET A 1 -17.87 13.62 0.75
CA MET A 1 -17.02 12.62 0.06
C MET A 1 -15.79 12.29 0.90
N THR A 2 -15.59 11.02 1.25
CA THR A 2 -14.44 10.59 2.06
C THR A 2 -13.19 10.41 1.21
N LYS A 3 -12.03 10.71 1.79
CA LYS A 3 -10.73 10.65 1.10
C LYS A 3 -9.95 9.41 1.55
N TYR A 4 -9.60 8.57 0.59
CA TYR A 4 -8.73 7.42 0.78
C TYR A 4 -7.39 7.64 0.09
N THR A 5 -6.31 7.14 0.70
CA THR A 5 -4.96 7.29 0.15
C THR A 5 -4.33 5.92 -0.10
N LEU A 6 -3.84 5.71 -1.30
CA LEU A 6 -2.91 4.62 -1.62
C LEU A 6 -1.54 5.19 -1.94
N ILE A 7 -0.49 4.52 -1.48
CA ILE A 7 0.88 4.83 -1.87
C ILE A 7 1.48 3.57 -2.49
N LEU A 8 1.82 3.66 -3.76
CA LEU A 8 2.48 2.61 -4.52
C LEU A 8 3.98 2.79 -4.46
N TYR A 9 4.70 1.68 -4.40
CA TYR A 9 6.16 1.62 -4.43
C TYR A 9 6.59 0.49 -5.38
N SER A 10 7.62 0.73 -6.17
CA SER A 10 8.29 -0.31 -6.96
C SER A 10 9.73 0.12 -7.27
N LYS A 11 10.60 -0.85 -7.52
CA LYS A 11 11.92 -0.61 -8.10
C LYS A 11 11.84 -0.29 -9.60
N ASN A 12 10.76 -0.70 -10.25
CA ASN A 12 10.57 -0.55 -11.69
C ASN A 12 9.57 0.57 -12.01
N LYS A 13 10.04 1.55 -12.79
CA LYS A 13 9.22 2.68 -13.25
C LYS A 13 8.11 2.24 -14.21
N THR A 14 8.34 1.24 -15.05
CA THR A 14 7.35 0.80 -16.05
C THR A 14 6.19 0.08 -15.38
N SER A 15 6.46 -0.77 -14.41
CA SER A 15 5.42 -1.44 -13.62
C SER A 15 4.48 -0.46 -12.93
N ILE A 16 5.01 0.59 -12.30
CA ILE A 16 4.18 1.65 -11.70
C ILE A 16 3.29 2.34 -12.74
N LYS A 17 3.80 2.61 -13.94
CA LYS A 17 3.00 3.22 -15.01
C LYS A 17 1.85 2.30 -15.43
N LYS A 18 2.16 1.04 -15.75
CA LYS A 18 1.15 0.03 -16.14
C LYS A 18 0.12 -0.19 -15.03
N PHE A 19 0.54 -0.21 -13.77
CA PHE A 19 -0.37 -0.37 -12.65
C PHE A 19 -1.25 0.87 -12.42
N LEU A 20 -0.74 2.07 -12.73
CA LEU A 20 -1.56 3.28 -12.72
C LEU A 20 -2.63 3.30 -13.83
N GLU A 21 -2.34 2.70 -14.98
CA GLU A 21 -3.30 2.51 -16.07
C GLU A 21 -4.37 1.49 -15.65
N PHE A 22 -3.95 0.38 -15.04
CA PHE A 22 -4.83 -0.61 -14.45
C PHE A 22 -5.80 0.00 -13.41
N ILE A 23 -5.28 0.79 -12.45
CA ILE A 23 -6.12 1.47 -11.45
C ILE A 23 -7.11 2.43 -12.11
N ASN A 24 -6.69 3.15 -13.16
CA ASN A 24 -7.57 4.04 -13.91
C ASN A 24 -8.74 3.28 -14.54
N ASN A 25 -8.46 2.13 -15.13
CA ASN A 25 -9.48 1.29 -15.74
C ASN A 25 -10.49 0.82 -14.68
N ILE A 26 -10.02 0.39 -13.50
CA ILE A 26 -10.91 0.03 -12.39
C ILE A 26 -11.81 1.21 -12.00
N SER A 27 -11.27 2.43 -11.85
CA SER A 27 -12.12 3.56 -11.45
C SER A 27 -13.22 3.91 -12.42
N LYS A 28 -12.94 3.82 -13.73
CA LYS A 28 -13.94 4.06 -14.77
C LYS A 28 -15.08 3.07 -14.63
N THR A 29 -14.79 1.80 -14.36
CA THR A 29 -15.81 0.75 -14.19
C THR A 29 -16.65 0.88 -12.91
N GLN A 30 -16.17 1.62 -11.90
CA GLN A 30 -16.78 1.65 -10.56
C GLN A 30 -17.28 3.05 -10.15
N ASN A 31 -17.32 4.00 -11.09
CA ASN A 31 -17.77 5.38 -10.87
C ASN A 31 -17.06 6.08 -9.69
N PHE A 32 -15.75 5.84 -9.53
CA PHE A 32 -14.94 6.57 -8.56
C PHE A 32 -14.33 7.83 -9.16
N GLN A 33 -14.33 8.91 -8.39
CA GLN A 33 -13.45 10.04 -8.69
C GLN A 33 -12.05 9.72 -8.17
N ILE A 34 -11.14 9.40 -9.09
CA ILE A 34 -9.70 9.33 -8.80
C ILE A 34 -9.08 10.69 -9.09
N LEU A 35 -8.47 11.28 -8.05
CA LEU A 35 -7.57 12.40 -8.21
C LEU A 35 -6.13 11.90 -8.05
N LYS A 36 -5.45 11.74 -9.19
CA LYS A 36 -4.03 11.44 -9.24
C LYS A 36 -3.25 12.71 -8.91
N LYS A 37 -2.94 12.95 -7.64
CA LYS A 37 -1.85 13.88 -7.33
C LYS A 37 -0.56 13.12 -7.64
N LEU A 38 0.04 13.40 -8.80
CA LEU A 38 1.43 13.04 -9.14
C LEU A 38 2.37 13.77 -8.18
N LEU A 39 2.27 13.46 -6.89
CA LEU A 39 3.19 13.92 -5.87
C LEU A 39 4.50 13.25 -6.20
N LYS A 40 5.34 14.02 -6.90
CA LYS A 40 6.76 13.81 -7.23
C LYS A 40 7.14 12.34 -7.13
N LYS A 41 7.40 11.67 -8.27
CA LYS A 41 8.14 10.39 -8.32
C LYS A 41 9.35 10.52 -7.39
N LYS A 42 9.19 10.20 -6.11
CA LYS A 42 10.24 10.37 -5.12
C LYS A 42 11.15 9.22 -5.42
N LYS A 43 12.15 9.50 -6.25
CA LYS A 43 13.25 8.60 -6.52
C LYS A 43 14.04 8.56 -5.23
N THR A 44 13.70 7.63 -4.34
CA THR A 44 14.53 7.38 -3.17
C THR A 44 15.74 6.62 -3.67
N ARG A 45 16.92 7.20 -3.44
CA ARG A 45 18.21 6.62 -3.80
C ARG A 45 18.92 6.26 -2.51
N LYS A 46 19.33 5.01 -2.36
CA LYS A 46 20.25 4.59 -1.30
C LYS A 46 21.53 4.14 -1.97
N LYS A 47 22.62 4.85 -1.75
CA LYS A 47 23.94 4.47 -2.25
C LYS A 47 24.67 3.67 -1.18
N ILE A 48 25.32 2.59 -1.57
CA ILE A 48 26.15 1.76 -0.70
C ILE A 48 27.47 1.56 -1.44
N SER A 49 28.57 1.81 -0.74
CA SER A 49 29.91 1.51 -1.26
C SER A 49 30.42 0.25 -0.57
N VAL A 50 31.00 -0.67 -1.33
CA VAL A 50 31.57 -1.93 -0.84
C VAL A 50 33.00 -2.03 -1.37
N LEU A 51 33.90 -2.60 -0.58
CA LEU A 51 35.25 -2.93 -1.04
C LEU A 51 35.17 -4.01 -2.13
N LYS A 52 35.87 -3.80 -3.24
CA LYS A 52 35.89 -4.75 -4.37
C LYS A 52 36.58 -6.06 -4.01
N SER A 53 37.55 -6.02 -3.11
CA SER A 53 38.29 -7.20 -2.66
C SER A 53 38.00 -7.49 -1.18
N PRO A 54 37.91 -8.78 -0.80
CA PRO A 54 37.70 -9.16 0.60
C PRO A 54 38.88 -8.78 1.52
N HIS A 55 40.09 -8.59 0.97
CA HIS A 55 41.29 -8.30 1.76
C HIS A 55 41.92 -6.95 1.42
N VAL A 56 42.03 -6.07 2.44
CA VAL A 56 42.87 -4.87 2.64
C VAL A 56 42.92 -3.77 1.55
N ASN A 57 42.47 -3.99 0.32
CA ASN A 57 42.55 -2.97 -0.74
C ASN A 57 41.45 -1.90 -0.62
N LYS A 58 41.64 -0.95 0.32
CA LYS A 58 40.67 0.12 0.64
C LYS A 58 40.41 1.11 -0.51
N THR A 59 41.34 1.24 -1.46
CA THR A 59 41.22 2.16 -2.60
C THR A 59 40.28 1.60 -3.69
N ALA A 60 40.13 0.28 -3.76
CA ALA A 60 39.23 -0.39 -4.70
C ALA A 60 37.81 -0.48 -4.10
N GLN A 61 36.97 0.52 -4.38
CA GLN A 61 35.56 0.56 -3.95
C GLN A 61 34.61 0.43 -5.15
N GLU A 62 33.51 -0.29 -4.96
CA GLU A 62 32.39 -0.36 -5.89
C GLU A 62 31.15 0.28 -5.26
N GLN A 63 30.39 1.03 -6.06
CA GLN A 63 29.21 1.75 -5.61
C GLN A 63 27.94 1.13 -6.20
N PHE A 64 27.00 0.79 -5.34
CA PHE A 64 25.68 0.30 -5.70
C PHE A 64 24.63 1.37 -5.41
N GLU A 65 23.68 1.55 -6.33
CA GLU A 65 22.51 2.41 -6.11
C GLU A 65 21.24 1.55 -6.03
N TYR A 66 20.51 1.74 -4.94
CA TYR A 66 19.15 1.23 -4.81
C TYR A 66 18.16 2.34 -5.15
N ILE A 67 17.30 2.09 -6.13
CA ILE A 67 16.25 3.02 -6.57
C ILE A 67 14.87 2.47 -6.23
N TYR A 68 14.05 3.25 -5.55
CA TYR A 68 12.60 3.05 -5.54
C TYR A 68 11.87 4.27 -6.09
N TYR A 69 10.79 3.98 -6.80
CA TYR A 69 9.80 4.93 -7.26
C TYR A 69 8.56 4.80 -6.38
N SER A 70 8.00 5.94 -5.98
CA SER A 70 6.73 5.96 -5.25
C SER A 70 5.72 6.91 -5.88
N ILE A 71 4.45 6.53 -5.84
CA ILE A 71 3.33 7.38 -6.29
C ILE A 71 2.21 7.33 -5.25
N LYS A 72 1.65 8.50 -4.95
CA LYS A 72 0.51 8.65 -4.06
C LYS A 72 -0.75 8.86 -4.88
N ILE A 73 -1.81 8.11 -4.59
CA ILE A 73 -3.10 8.17 -5.28
C ILE A 73 -4.16 8.52 -4.24
N TYR A 74 -5.06 9.45 -4.60
CA TYR A 74 -6.21 9.78 -3.78
C TYR A 74 -7.47 9.28 -4.47
N PHE A 75 -8.27 8.54 -3.71
CA PHE A 75 -9.59 8.09 -4.12
C PHE A 75 -10.62 8.82 -3.29
N TYR A 76 -11.68 9.24 -3.95
CA TYR A 76 -12.79 9.91 -3.31
C TYR A 76 -14.05 9.08 -3.56
N SER A 77 -14.78 8.77 -2.49
CA SER A 77 -16.05 8.05 -2.55
C SER A 77 -16.98 8.51 -1.44
N TRP A 78 -18.28 8.46 -1.71
CA TRP A 78 -19.31 8.63 -0.69
C TRP A 78 -19.56 7.33 0.09
N GLU A 79 -19.37 6.20 -0.57
CA GLU A 79 -19.61 4.88 0.01
C GLU A 79 -18.29 4.16 0.28
N ILE A 80 -18.13 3.71 1.52
CA ILE A 80 -16.97 2.94 1.95
C ILE A 80 -16.96 1.52 1.36
N LYS A 81 -18.14 0.93 1.11
CA LYS A 81 -18.29 -0.39 0.48
C LYS A 81 -17.61 -0.42 -0.88
N LYS A 82 -17.88 0.59 -1.71
CA LYS A 82 -17.22 0.75 -3.01
C LYS A 82 -15.71 0.70 -2.84
N TYR A 83 -15.16 1.50 -1.90
CA TYR A 83 -13.70 1.55 -1.66
C TYR A 83 -13.11 0.17 -1.34
N PHE A 84 -13.78 -0.63 -0.51
CA PHE A 84 -13.34 -1.99 -0.21
C PHE A 84 -13.41 -2.93 -1.42
N ILE A 85 -14.45 -2.84 -2.25
CA ILE A 85 -14.55 -3.63 -3.49
C ILE A 85 -13.38 -3.30 -4.42
N MET A 86 -13.04 -2.01 -4.55
CA MET A 86 -11.88 -1.57 -5.34
C MET A 86 -10.58 -2.14 -4.77
N LEU A 87 -10.37 -2.08 -3.45
CA LEU A 87 -9.19 -2.69 -2.81
C LEU A 87 -9.10 -4.19 -3.06
N LYS A 88 -10.23 -4.90 -3.04
CA LYS A 88 -10.29 -6.34 -3.34
C LYS A 88 -9.85 -6.62 -4.77
N LYS A 89 -10.32 -5.84 -5.76
CA LYS A 89 -9.87 -5.96 -7.16
C LYS A 89 -8.37 -5.68 -7.32
N ILE A 90 -7.88 -4.61 -6.69
CA ILE A 90 -6.46 -4.24 -6.70
C ILE A 90 -5.60 -5.36 -6.10
N LYS A 91 -6.06 -5.99 -5.01
CA LYS A 91 -5.36 -7.11 -4.38
C LYS A 91 -5.28 -8.33 -5.30
N ASN A 92 -6.37 -8.68 -5.97
CA ASN A 92 -6.42 -9.88 -6.81
C ASN A 92 -5.54 -9.78 -8.06
N GLN A 93 -5.27 -8.57 -8.55
CA GLN A 93 -4.47 -8.32 -9.75
C GLN A 93 -3.21 -7.52 -9.41
N LEU A 94 -2.63 -7.77 -8.24
CA LEU A 94 -1.43 -7.09 -7.81
C LEU A 94 -0.21 -7.59 -8.60
N PHE A 95 0.60 -6.65 -9.08
CA PHE A 95 1.85 -7.01 -9.77
C PHE A 95 2.91 -7.40 -8.73
N PRO A 96 3.74 -8.43 -9.01
CA PRO A 96 4.70 -8.94 -8.04
C PRO A 96 5.69 -7.89 -7.50
N ASP A 97 6.08 -6.95 -8.33
CA ASP A 97 7.09 -5.94 -7.99
C ASP A 97 6.51 -4.66 -7.37
N ILE A 98 5.19 -4.63 -7.10
CA ILE A 98 4.48 -3.47 -6.57
C ILE A 98 4.10 -3.70 -5.12
N TYR A 99 4.55 -2.78 -4.28
CA TYR A 99 4.15 -2.69 -2.89
C TYR A 99 3.15 -1.56 -2.69
N ILE A 100 2.08 -1.82 -1.93
CA ILE A 100 1.00 -0.86 -1.68
C ILE A 100 0.91 -0.57 -0.18
N ASN A 101 0.97 0.71 0.16
CA ASN A 101 0.66 1.20 1.50
C ASN A 101 -0.68 1.92 1.50
N ILE A 102 -1.63 1.42 2.29
CA ILE A 102 -2.98 1.95 2.41
C ILE A 102 -3.04 2.88 3.62
N LYS A 103 -3.41 4.15 3.40
CA LYS A 103 -3.61 5.12 4.48
C LYS A 103 -5.03 5.65 4.41
N THR A 104 -5.88 5.18 5.30
CA THR A 104 -7.30 5.55 5.34
C THR A 104 -7.71 5.97 6.73
N LYS A 105 -8.38 7.10 6.84
CA LYS A 105 -9.06 7.50 8.07
C LYS A 105 -10.51 7.05 7.96
N ILE A 106 -10.88 6.02 8.72
CA ILE A 106 -12.28 5.57 8.84
C ILE A 106 -12.78 6.13 10.16
N TYR A 107 -13.80 6.98 10.10
CA TYR A 107 -14.49 7.47 11.30
C TYR A 107 -15.65 6.51 11.57
N ALA A 108 -15.52 5.67 12.59
CA ALA A 108 -16.64 4.88 13.11
C ALA A 108 -17.48 5.78 14.02
N SER A 109 -18.80 5.82 13.83
CA SER A 109 -19.69 6.54 14.74
C SER A 109 -19.71 5.83 16.10
N LYS A 110 -19.55 6.63 17.16
CA LYS A 110 -19.41 6.29 18.59
C LYS A 110 -18.11 5.54 18.96
N LYS A 111 -17.21 6.28 19.64
CA LYS A 111 -15.84 5.96 20.10
C LYS A 111 -14.76 6.03 19.00
N ASN A 112 -14.20 7.24 18.90
CA ASN A 112 -13.03 7.66 18.13
C ASN A 112 -11.85 6.68 18.27
N LYS A 113 -11.81 5.63 17.45
CA LYS A 113 -10.62 4.78 17.29
C LYS A 113 -10.02 5.03 15.92
N LEU A 114 -8.87 5.71 15.92
CA LEU A 114 -7.97 5.82 14.77
C LEU A 114 -7.42 4.44 14.44
N ILE A 115 -7.95 3.79 13.40
CA ILE A 115 -7.39 2.53 12.91
C ILE A 115 -6.35 2.86 11.84
N ASN A 116 -5.07 2.90 12.24
CA ASN A 116 -3.96 2.77 11.29
C ASN A 116 -3.89 1.30 10.86
N LEU A 117 -4.31 1.01 9.63
CA LEU A 117 -4.04 -0.28 8.97
C LEU A 117 -2.58 -0.25 8.50
N GLU A 118 -1.65 -0.70 9.36
CA GLU A 118 -0.24 -0.72 9.02
C GLU A 118 0.13 -1.90 8.12
N LYS A 119 0.83 -1.56 7.01
CA LYS A 119 1.72 -2.39 6.18
C LYS A 119 1.21 -3.81 5.85
N ILE A 120 0.61 -3.95 4.67
CA ILE A 120 0.45 -5.27 4.05
C ILE A 120 1.73 -5.53 3.23
N SER A 121 2.73 -6.20 3.82
CA SER A 121 3.82 -6.83 3.05
C SER A 121 3.37 -8.17 2.51
N LEU A 122 3.11 -8.22 1.21
CA LEU A 122 2.53 -9.38 0.53
C LEU A 122 3.53 -10.49 0.19
N TYR A 123 4.74 -10.47 0.77
CA TYR A 123 5.77 -11.49 0.49
C TYR A 123 6.13 -12.40 1.67
N LYS A 124 5.68 -12.11 2.89
CA LYS A 124 5.67 -13.06 4.03
C LYS A 124 4.56 -12.66 5.00
N PRO A 125 3.62 -13.54 5.38
CA PRO A 125 2.66 -13.26 6.43
C PRO A 125 3.35 -13.47 7.79
N THR A 126 4.34 -12.66 8.14
CA THR A 126 4.78 -12.60 9.55
C THR A 126 3.90 -11.61 10.27
N ILE A 127 2.78 -12.11 10.78
CA ILE A 127 2.05 -11.45 11.85
C ILE A 127 2.94 -11.60 13.08
N ASN A 128 3.70 -10.56 13.43
CA ASN A 128 4.42 -10.55 14.70
C ASN A 128 3.40 -10.24 15.80
N ILE A 129 2.79 -11.31 16.34
CA ILE A 129 1.80 -11.27 17.42
C ILE A 129 2.56 -11.14 18.74
N ASN A 130 3.16 -9.98 18.98
CA ASN A 130 3.52 -9.59 20.33
C ASN A 130 2.68 -8.35 20.64
N ASN A 131 1.46 -8.59 21.12
CA ASN A 131 0.75 -7.75 22.10
C ASN A 131 -0.67 -8.32 22.29
N LYS A 132 -1.01 -8.62 23.56
CA LYS A 132 -2.32 -9.15 24.05
C LYS A 132 -3.57 -8.36 23.60
N ASN A 133 -3.41 -7.25 22.88
CA ASN A 133 -4.48 -6.43 22.30
C ASN A 133 -5.03 -6.93 20.94
N GLN A 134 -4.47 -8.02 20.38
CA GLN A 134 -4.81 -8.48 19.03
C GLN A 134 -6.10 -9.30 18.97
N PHE A 135 -6.50 -9.98 20.06
CA PHE A 135 -7.80 -10.67 20.14
C PHE A 135 -8.98 -9.73 19.88
N ASN A 136 -8.89 -8.48 20.36
CA ASN A 136 -9.93 -7.47 20.12
C ASN A 136 -9.99 -6.98 18.67
N LYS A 137 -8.90 -7.09 17.90
CA LYS A 137 -8.85 -6.70 16.47
C LYS A 137 -9.42 -7.79 15.57
N THR A 138 -9.14 -9.06 15.85
CA THR A 138 -9.78 -10.19 15.17
C THR A 138 -11.28 -10.22 15.47
N LEU A 139 -11.69 -9.98 16.71
CA LEU A 139 -13.11 -9.86 17.07
C LEU A 139 -13.82 -8.72 16.32
N LEU A 140 -13.14 -7.60 16.06
CA LEU A 140 -13.69 -6.47 15.31
C LEU A 140 -13.77 -6.76 13.79
N TYR A 141 -12.80 -7.49 13.25
CA TYR A 141 -12.83 -7.98 11.87
C TYR A 141 -13.97 -8.98 11.65
N LEU A 142 -14.18 -9.89 12.61
CA LEU A 142 -15.29 -10.85 12.60
C LEU A 142 -16.65 -10.15 12.77
N LYS A 143 -16.78 -9.20 13.72
CA LYS A 143 -18.01 -8.39 13.87
C LYS A 143 -18.40 -7.58 12.64
N ILE A 144 -17.41 -7.11 11.86
CA ILE A 144 -17.69 -6.42 10.59
C ILE A 144 -18.29 -7.39 9.58
N LEU A 145 -17.93 -8.67 9.61
CA LEU A 145 -18.49 -9.70 8.73
C LEU A 145 -19.88 -10.16 9.22
N ASP A 146 -20.13 -10.18 10.53
CA ASP A 146 -21.44 -10.53 11.12
C ASP A 146 -22.54 -9.57 10.64
N CYS A 147 -22.26 -8.27 10.46
CA CYS A 147 -23.22 -7.30 9.92
C CYS A 147 -23.57 -7.52 8.43
N TYR A 148 -22.89 -8.43 7.72
CA TYR A 148 -23.13 -8.74 6.31
C TYR A 148 -23.44 -10.22 6.07
N GLY A 149 -23.61 -11.00 7.14
CA GLY A 149 -23.87 -12.43 7.11
C GLY A 149 -25.35 -12.77 7.29
N GLU A 150 -26.26 -12.12 6.58
CA GLU A 150 -27.62 -12.61 6.35
C GLU A 150 -28.01 -12.30 4.90
N ILE A 151 -27.99 -13.35 4.07
CA ILE A 151 -28.82 -13.50 2.87
C ILE A 151 -29.63 -14.76 3.11
#